data_AF-A0A2N3FIB9-F1
#
_entry.id   AF-A0A2N3FIB9-F1
#
_cell.length_a   1.000
_cell.length_b   1.000
_cell.length_c   1.000
_cell.angle_alpha   90.00
_cell.angle_beta   90.00
_cell.angle_gamma   90.00
#
_symmetry.space_group_name_H-M   'P 1'
#
loop_
_entity.id
_entity.type
_entity.pdbx_description
1 polymer ?
#
loop_
_entity_poly.entity_id
_entity_poly.type
_entity_poly.pdbx_seq_one_letter_code
_entity_poly.pdbx_strand_id
1 'polypeptide(L)'
;MVCAIDARSEELAEAKVRAELASADELLGESGCIAWSGSVFPAVALVKGEPGEGERAGGIALAGPDGDAARKALDALGALGEVWSSVSRPASALEPDVIAARLRMQLLAVDPAVVVALDVVAAADVAAAFRLSALAFGEPVAVQGVTLLAVNGLEASLGDEDRKREVWQQFRGLARPADHPGSTQGTRRRPDGSSLF
;
A
#
# COMPACT_ATOMS: atom_id res chain seq x y z
N MET A 1 -20.57 22.15 -12.82
CA MET A 1 -20.29 23.07 -11.70
C MET A 1 -20.11 22.19 -10.47
N VAL A 2 -18.87 21.81 -10.16
CA VAL A 2 -18.57 21.06 -8.93
C VAL A 2 -18.56 22.11 -7.82
N CYS A 3 -19.52 22.06 -6.91
CA CYS A 3 -19.47 22.90 -5.71
C CYS A 3 -18.21 22.49 -4.95
N ALA A 4 -17.35 23.47 -4.64
CA ALA A 4 -16.28 23.24 -3.69
C ALA A 4 -16.91 22.68 -2.40
N ILE A 5 -16.38 21.56 -1.92
CA ILE A 5 -16.71 21.03 -0.60
C ILE A 5 -16.42 22.16 0.38
N ASP A 6 -17.38 22.53 1.23
CA ASP A 6 -17.11 23.54 2.25
C ASP A 6 -16.19 22.96 3.34
N ALA A 7 -15.46 23.81 4.05
CA ALA A 7 -14.50 23.37 5.06
C ALA A 7 -15.11 22.45 6.14
N ARG A 8 -16.41 22.60 6.43
CA ARG A 8 -17.14 21.73 7.35
C ARG A 8 -17.27 20.31 6.80
N SER A 9 -17.50 20.18 5.50
CA SER A 9 -17.63 18.90 4.83
C SER A 9 -16.27 18.18 4.73
N GLU A 10 -15.17 18.91 4.58
CA GLU A 10 -13.80 18.38 4.69
C GLU A 10 -13.51 17.87 6.11
N GLU A 11 -13.83 18.66 7.14
CA GLU A 11 -13.66 18.27 8.55
C GLU A 11 -14.47 17.02 8.90
N LEU A 12 -15.72 16.94 8.44
CA LEU A 12 -16.57 15.75 8.64
C LEU A 12 -16.02 14.52 7.91
N ALA A 13 -15.48 14.70 6.71
CA ALA A 13 -14.86 13.60 5.96
C ALA A 13 -13.62 13.09 6.69
N GLU A 14 -12.74 13.98 7.15
CA GLU A 14 -11.55 13.62 7.92
C GLU A 14 -11.94 12.91 9.24
N ALA A 15 -12.91 13.45 9.97
CA ALA A 15 -13.41 12.83 11.20
C ALA A 15 -13.96 11.42 10.96
N LYS A 16 -14.67 11.20 9.85
CA LYS A 16 -15.16 9.88 9.44
C LYS A 16 -14.00 8.91 9.18
N VAL A 17 -13.01 9.31 8.38
CA VAL A 17 -11.86 8.44 8.06
C VAL A 17 -11.10 8.08 9.33
N ARG A 18 -10.87 9.05 10.23
CA ARG A 18 -10.23 8.79 11.52
C ARG A 18 -11.02 7.83 12.41
N ALA A 19 -12.35 7.93 12.42
CA ALA A 19 -13.20 6.99 13.14
C ALA A 19 -13.11 5.57 12.55
N GLU A 20 -13.11 5.43 11.23
CA GLU A 20 -12.95 4.12 10.56
C GLU A 20 -11.57 3.50 10.81
N LEU A 21 -10.51 4.32 10.81
CA LEU A 21 -9.16 3.89 11.20
C LEU A 21 -9.10 3.42 12.65
N ALA A 22 -9.75 4.15 13.57
CA ALA A 22 -9.83 3.75 14.97
C ALA A 22 -10.57 2.42 15.13
N SER A 23 -11.72 2.24 14.46
CA SER A 23 -12.45 0.97 14.46
C SER A 23 -11.65 -0.19 13.86
N ALA A 24 -10.77 0.08 12.89
CA ALA A 24 -9.85 -0.93 12.37
C ALA A 24 -8.79 -1.33 13.42
N ASP A 25 -8.25 -0.36 14.15
CA ASP A 25 -7.26 -0.58 15.20
C ASP A 25 -7.84 -1.29 16.44
N GLU A 26 -9.14 -1.14 16.73
CA GLU A 26 -9.84 -1.89 17.78
C GLU A 26 -9.74 -3.42 17.59
N LEU A 27 -9.56 -3.91 16.36
CA LEU A 27 -9.37 -5.33 16.08
C LEU A 27 -8.08 -5.92 16.70
N LEU A 28 -7.10 -5.08 17.06
CA LEU A 28 -5.86 -5.50 17.71
C LEU A 28 -6.06 -5.82 19.21
N GLY A 29 -7.17 -5.39 19.81
CA GLY A 29 -7.39 -5.47 21.24
C GLY A 29 -6.28 -4.77 22.05
N GLU A 30 -5.92 -5.33 23.19
CA GLU A 30 -4.91 -4.77 24.10
C GLU A 30 -3.47 -4.97 23.62
N SER A 31 -3.24 -5.73 22.53
CA SER A 31 -1.93 -6.23 22.11
C SER A 31 -0.98 -5.15 21.55
N GLY A 32 -1.44 -3.90 21.46
CA GLY A 32 -0.63 -2.75 21.09
C GLY A 32 -0.92 -2.26 19.68
N CYS A 33 -0.93 -0.93 19.54
CA CYS A 33 -1.06 -0.24 18.27
C CYS A 33 0.21 0.58 18.04
N ILE A 34 0.90 0.30 16.94
CA ILE A 34 1.80 1.27 16.34
C ILE A 34 0.94 2.17 15.49
N ALA A 35 0.91 3.45 15.84
CA ALA A 35 0.11 4.44 15.12
C ALA A 35 0.57 4.51 13.67
N TRP A 36 -0.40 4.56 12.76
CA TRP A 36 -0.18 4.93 11.37
C TRP A 36 0.31 6.39 11.29
N SER A 37 0.86 6.79 10.15
CA SER A 37 1.35 8.16 9.92
C SER A 37 0.92 8.69 8.55
N GLY A 38 0.97 10.01 8.37
CA GLY A 38 0.68 10.68 7.10
C GLY A 38 -0.76 11.20 6.96
N SER A 39 -1.16 11.49 5.72
CA SER A 39 -2.48 12.04 5.39
C SER A 39 -3.57 10.97 5.47
N VAL A 40 -4.79 11.36 5.82
CA VAL A 40 -5.98 10.49 5.75
C VAL A 40 -6.63 10.46 4.37
N PHE A 41 -6.17 11.32 3.44
CA PHE A 41 -6.56 11.32 2.02
C PHE A 41 -5.32 11.15 1.12
N PRO A 42 -4.61 10.02 1.23
CA PRO A 42 -3.39 9.77 0.49
C PRO A 42 -3.64 9.42 -0.98
N ALA A 43 -2.70 9.75 -1.86
CA ALA A 43 -2.61 9.11 -3.17
C ALA A 43 -1.98 7.71 -3.06
N VAL A 44 -1.04 7.54 -2.11
CA VAL A 44 -0.27 6.31 -1.91
C VAL A 44 -0.31 5.87 -0.44
N ALA A 45 -0.61 4.60 -0.20
CA ALA A 45 -0.42 3.95 1.08
C ALA A 45 0.85 3.08 1.08
N LEU A 46 1.69 3.26 2.09
CA LEU A 46 2.85 2.42 2.36
C LEU A 46 2.55 1.45 3.48
N VAL A 47 2.82 0.16 3.26
CA VAL A 47 2.61 -0.90 4.26
C VAL A 47 3.93 -1.58 4.56
N LYS A 48 4.33 -1.55 5.83
CA LYS A 48 5.46 -2.33 6.37
C LYS A 48 4.92 -3.55 7.10
N GLY A 49 5.62 -4.68 7.01
CA GLY A 49 5.15 -5.93 7.58
C GLY A 49 5.24 -5.93 9.10
N GLU A 50 6.47 -5.97 9.59
CA GLU A 50 6.79 -5.98 11.01
C GLU A 50 7.41 -4.65 11.45
N PRO A 51 7.27 -4.25 12.72
CA PRO A 51 7.91 -3.04 13.21
C PRO A 51 9.43 -3.12 13.12
N GLY A 52 10.09 -1.99 12.89
CA GLY A 52 11.52 -1.81 13.10
C GLY A 52 11.83 -1.46 14.56
N GLU A 53 13.09 -1.11 14.83
CA GLU A 53 13.51 -0.68 16.18
C GLU A 53 12.83 0.61 16.62
N GLY A 54 12.66 1.57 15.69
CA GLY A 54 12.02 2.86 15.98
C GLY A 54 10.56 2.72 16.36
N GLU A 55 9.79 1.90 15.63
CA GLU A 55 8.39 1.63 15.97
C GLU A 55 8.26 0.87 17.29
N ARG A 56 9.13 -0.12 17.55
CA ARG A 56 9.16 -0.84 18.84
C ARG A 56 9.50 0.05 20.03
N ALA A 57 10.24 1.13 19.81
CA ALA A 57 10.56 2.12 20.83
C ALA A 57 9.41 3.13 21.10
N GLY A 58 8.21 2.89 20.56
CA GLY A 58 7.06 3.77 20.70
C GLY A 58 6.93 4.80 19.59
N GLY A 59 7.67 4.64 18.49
CA GLY A 59 7.54 5.46 17.29
C GLY A 59 6.25 5.18 16.50
N ILE A 60 6.01 6.03 15.51
CA ILE A 60 4.92 5.87 14.53
C ILE A 60 5.43 5.13 13.29
N ALA A 61 4.52 4.52 12.54
CA ALA A 61 4.84 3.73 11.35
C ALA A 61 5.69 4.52 10.33
N LEU A 62 6.80 3.92 9.88
CA LEU A 62 7.66 4.45 8.81
C LEU A 62 8.18 5.88 9.07
N ALA A 63 8.44 6.23 10.33
CA ALA A 63 9.13 7.46 10.69
C ALA A 63 10.66 7.37 10.51
N GLY A 64 11.18 6.19 10.17
CA GLY A 64 12.61 5.91 10.04
C GLY A 64 13.17 6.10 8.62
N PRO A 65 14.45 5.74 8.43
CA PRO A 65 15.14 5.87 7.15
C PRO A 65 14.51 5.08 5.99
N ASP A 66 13.83 3.98 6.31
CA ASP A 66 13.09 3.15 5.36
C ASP A 66 11.85 3.89 4.81
N GLY A 67 11.10 4.58 5.67
CA GLY A 67 10.01 5.46 5.26
C GLY A 67 10.49 6.61 4.38
N ASP A 68 11.61 7.24 4.72
CA ASP A 68 12.23 8.29 3.90
C ASP A 68 12.68 7.76 2.54
N ALA A 69 13.26 6.56 2.50
CA ALA A 69 13.69 5.92 1.26
C ALA A 69 12.49 5.60 0.34
N ALA A 70 11.39 5.11 0.90
CA ALA A 70 10.16 4.84 0.15
C ALA A 70 9.60 6.11 -0.48
N ARG A 71 9.50 7.20 0.30
CA ARG A 71 9.03 8.51 -0.19
C ARG A 71 9.92 9.04 -1.31
N LYS A 72 11.24 9.00 -1.15
CA LYS A 72 12.20 9.40 -2.20
C LYS A 72 12.05 8.57 -3.48
N ALA A 73 11.78 7.28 -3.36
CA ALA A 73 11.54 6.41 -4.52
C ALA A 73 10.26 6.82 -5.26
N LEU A 74 9.18 7.12 -4.52
CA LEU A 74 7.92 7.60 -5.10
C LEU A 74 8.08 8.98 -5.78
N ASP A 75 8.76 9.91 -5.11
CA ASP A 75 9.05 11.24 -5.66
C ASP A 75 9.85 11.13 -6.97
N ALA A 76 10.85 10.24 -7.01
CA ALA A 76 11.66 10.00 -8.21
C ALA A 76 10.86 9.41 -9.38
N LEU A 77 9.74 8.74 -9.11
CA LEU A 77 8.81 8.24 -10.13
C LEU A 77 7.78 9.29 -10.56
N GLY A 78 7.80 10.48 -9.95
CA GLY A 78 6.79 11.51 -10.19
C GLY A 78 5.42 11.18 -9.58
N ALA A 79 5.37 10.24 -8.62
CA ALA A 79 4.16 9.96 -7.85
C ALA A 79 3.94 11.11 -6.86
N LEU A 80 3.30 12.17 -7.33
CA LEU A 80 3.02 13.37 -6.54
C LEU A 80 1.70 13.17 -5.81
N GLY A 81 1.78 12.95 -4.50
CA GLY A 81 0.60 12.95 -3.66
C GLY A 81 0.95 12.69 -2.20
N GLU A 82 -0.03 12.99 -1.35
CA GLU A 82 0.06 12.70 0.06
C GLU A 82 0.22 11.19 0.30
N VAL A 83 1.01 10.84 1.32
CA VAL A 83 1.30 9.45 1.68
C VAL A 83 0.67 9.13 3.02
N TRP A 84 0.12 7.93 3.13
CA TRP A 84 -0.27 7.30 4.39
C TRP A 84 0.62 6.08 4.63
N SER A 85 0.86 5.73 5.90
CA SER A 85 1.81 4.68 6.27
C SER A 85 1.31 3.87 7.47
N SER A 86 1.42 2.54 7.40
CA SER A 86 1.02 1.64 8.49
C SER A 86 1.90 0.40 8.58
N VAL A 87 1.92 -0.21 9.77
CA VAL A 87 2.50 -1.53 10.01
C VAL A 87 1.36 -2.55 10.02
N SER A 88 1.44 -3.59 9.19
CA SER A 88 0.41 -4.62 9.10
C SER A 88 0.37 -5.49 10.35
N ARG A 89 1.53 -5.76 10.96
CA ARG A 89 1.68 -6.55 12.19
C ARG A 89 2.27 -5.69 13.33
N PRO A 90 1.50 -4.76 13.91
CA PRO A 90 2.01 -3.85 14.93
C PRO A 90 2.36 -4.55 16.25
N ALA A 91 1.88 -5.78 16.44
CA ALA A 91 2.12 -6.61 17.61
C ALA A 91 2.47 -8.05 17.18
N SER A 92 3.16 -8.77 18.07
CA SER A 92 3.42 -10.20 17.89
C SER A 92 2.14 -11.03 18.05
N ALA A 93 2.10 -12.20 17.40
CA ALA A 93 1.05 -13.22 17.59
C ALA A 93 -0.38 -12.77 17.24
N LEU A 94 -0.52 -11.84 16.29
CA LEU A 94 -1.82 -11.52 15.70
C LEU A 94 -2.27 -12.65 14.76
N GLU A 95 -3.54 -13.03 14.85
CA GLU A 95 -4.12 -14.02 13.94
C GLU A 95 -4.16 -13.47 12.49
N PRO A 96 -3.85 -14.30 11.48
CA PRO A 96 -3.82 -13.86 10.07
C PRO A 96 -5.10 -13.17 9.61
N ASP A 97 -6.26 -13.68 10.03
CA ASP A 97 -7.56 -13.11 9.65
C ASP A 97 -7.78 -11.73 10.28
N VAL A 98 -7.27 -11.49 11.49
CA VAL A 98 -7.32 -10.18 12.16
C VAL A 98 -6.42 -9.18 11.43
N ILE A 99 -5.21 -9.59 11.05
CA ILE A 99 -4.28 -8.76 10.28
C ILE A 99 -4.93 -8.34 8.95
N ALA A 100 -5.44 -9.31 8.19
CA ALA A 100 -6.07 -9.06 6.91
C ALA A 100 -7.32 -8.18 7.02
N ALA A 101 -8.17 -8.42 8.02
CA ALA A 101 -9.37 -7.62 8.26
C ALA A 101 -9.03 -6.17 8.64
N ARG A 102 -8.11 -5.96 9.58
CA ARG A 102 -7.64 -4.62 9.98
C ARG A 102 -7.06 -3.88 8.80
N LEU A 103 -6.10 -4.49 8.09
CA LEU A 103 -5.42 -3.81 6.98
C LEU A 103 -6.40 -3.47 5.87
N ARG A 104 -7.34 -4.36 5.56
CA ARG A 104 -8.43 -4.08 4.61
C ARG A 104 -9.26 -2.88 5.05
N MET A 105 -9.68 -2.82 6.32
CA MET A 105 -10.47 -1.70 6.83
C MET A 105 -9.69 -0.38 6.76
N GLN A 106 -8.41 -0.37 7.15
CA GLN A 106 -7.57 0.83 7.06
C GLN A 106 -7.43 1.34 5.63
N LEU A 107 -7.13 0.43 4.68
CA LEU A 107 -6.95 0.80 3.28
C LEU A 107 -8.25 1.25 2.61
N LEU A 108 -9.39 0.69 3.00
CA LEU A 108 -10.70 1.17 2.53
C LEU A 108 -11.09 2.52 3.14
N ALA A 109 -10.67 2.81 4.37
CA ALA A 109 -10.96 4.08 5.03
C ALA A 109 -10.20 5.24 4.38
N VAL A 110 -8.92 5.04 4.05
CA VAL A 110 -8.07 6.09 3.43
C VAL A 110 -8.14 6.10 1.89
N ASP A 111 -8.68 5.04 1.29
CA ASP A 111 -8.97 4.90 -0.15
C ASP A 111 -7.82 5.38 -1.09
N PRO A 112 -6.62 4.81 -0.98
CA PRO A 112 -5.47 5.22 -1.78
C PRO A 112 -5.60 4.69 -3.22
N ALA A 113 -5.09 5.44 -4.19
CA ALA A 113 -4.99 4.96 -5.57
C ALA A 113 -3.92 3.85 -5.74
N VAL A 114 -2.87 3.89 -4.90
CA VAL A 114 -1.75 2.94 -4.92
C VAL A 114 -1.44 2.44 -3.51
N VAL A 115 -1.20 1.13 -3.35
CA VAL A 115 -0.67 0.54 -2.13
C VAL A 115 0.67 -0.11 -2.43
N VAL A 116 1.71 0.25 -1.67
CA VAL A 116 3.04 -0.34 -1.78
C VAL A 116 3.36 -1.14 -0.51
N ALA A 117 3.49 -2.46 -0.67
CA ALA A 117 4.01 -3.35 0.37
C ALA A 117 5.54 -3.35 0.33
N LEU A 118 6.18 -2.98 1.44
CA LEU A 118 7.62 -2.66 1.48
C LEU A 118 8.55 -3.86 1.71
N ASP A 119 7.97 -5.00 2.06
CA ASP A 119 8.68 -6.23 2.35
C ASP A 119 7.80 -7.46 2.11
N VAL A 120 8.39 -8.66 2.25
CA VAL A 120 7.72 -9.94 2.03
C VAL A 120 6.52 -10.17 2.97
N VAL A 121 6.58 -9.66 4.20
CA VAL A 121 5.52 -9.83 5.19
C VAL A 121 4.35 -8.90 4.83
N ALA A 122 4.63 -7.64 4.53
CA ALA A 122 3.65 -6.69 4.01
C ALA A 122 2.99 -7.20 2.73
N ALA A 123 3.76 -7.80 1.81
CA ALA A 123 3.24 -8.30 0.55
C ALA A 123 2.21 -9.42 0.76
N ALA A 124 2.47 -10.33 1.71
CA ALA A 124 1.53 -11.39 2.08
C ALA A 124 0.27 -10.81 2.74
N ASP A 125 0.43 -9.87 3.67
CA ASP A 125 -0.70 -9.28 4.40
C ASP A 125 -1.59 -8.41 3.49
N VAL A 126 -1.00 -7.63 2.58
CA VAL A 126 -1.74 -6.88 1.56
C VAL A 126 -2.46 -7.84 0.60
N ALA A 127 -1.81 -8.91 0.14
CA ALA A 127 -2.47 -9.91 -0.69
C ALA A 127 -3.71 -10.50 0.03
N ALA A 128 -3.57 -10.87 1.30
CA ALA A 128 -4.66 -11.39 2.11
C ALA A 128 -5.81 -10.38 2.28
N ALA A 129 -5.51 -9.10 2.56
CA ALA A 129 -6.50 -8.03 2.69
C ALA A 129 -7.35 -7.84 1.41
N PHE A 130 -6.76 -8.05 0.24
CA PHE A 130 -7.42 -8.00 -1.07
C PHE A 130 -7.92 -9.35 -1.59
N ARG A 131 -7.76 -10.43 -0.80
CA ARG A 131 -8.13 -11.81 -1.15
C ARG A 131 -7.42 -12.33 -2.42
N LEU A 132 -6.15 -11.95 -2.56
CA LEU A 132 -5.24 -12.46 -3.58
C LEU A 132 -4.40 -13.60 -2.99
N SER A 133 -3.93 -14.52 -3.85
CA SER A 133 -3.05 -15.61 -3.41
C SER A 133 -1.64 -15.12 -3.06
N ALA A 134 -1.10 -14.18 -3.83
CA ALA A 134 0.21 -13.57 -3.63
C ALA A 134 0.35 -12.29 -4.47
N LEU A 135 1.36 -11.48 -4.13
CA LEU A 135 1.87 -10.39 -4.96
C LEU A 135 3.28 -10.73 -5.42
N ALA A 136 3.55 -10.58 -6.72
CA ALA A 136 4.90 -10.67 -7.25
C ALA A 136 5.64 -9.34 -7.04
N PHE A 137 6.93 -9.41 -6.71
CA PHE A 137 7.72 -8.21 -6.48
C PHE A 137 7.97 -7.45 -7.79
N GLY A 138 7.74 -6.15 -7.77
CA GLY A 138 7.92 -5.26 -8.92
C GLY A 138 6.82 -5.32 -9.97
N GLU A 139 5.83 -6.21 -9.84
CA GLU A 139 4.73 -6.35 -10.80
C GLU A 139 3.45 -5.72 -10.23
N PRO A 140 2.97 -4.60 -10.80
CA PRO A 140 1.77 -3.94 -10.32
C PRO A 140 0.51 -4.76 -10.62
N VAL A 141 -0.40 -4.86 -9.65
CA VAL A 141 -1.68 -5.57 -9.77
C VAL A 141 -2.84 -4.62 -9.50
N ALA A 142 -3.76 -4.45 -10.45
CA ALA A 142 -4.99 -3.69 -10.27
C ALA A 142 -6.11 -4.59 -9.72
N VAL A 143 -6.66 -4.23 -8.57
CA VAL A 143 -7.77 -4.96 -7.94
C VAL A 143 -8.67 -3.98 -7.20
N GLN A 144 -10.00 -4.14 -7.30
CA GLN A 144 -10.96 -3.32 -6.54
C GLN A 144 -10.76 -1.79 -6.70
N GLY A 145 -10.20 -1.33 -7.82
CA GLY A 145 -9.95 0.10 -8.09
C GLY A 145 -8.61 0.63 -7.58
N VAL A 146 -7.80 -0.19 -6.91
CA VAL A 146 -6.46 0.18 -6.41
C VAL A 146 -5.36 -0.56 -7.17
N THR A 147 -4.20 0.08 -7.30
CA THR A 147 -2.97 -0.58 -7.80
C THR A 147 -2.10 -1.03 -6.63
N LEU A 148 -1.82 -2.32 -6.55
CA LEU A 148 -0.94 -2.91 -5.55
C LEU A 148 0.44 -3.13 -6.14
N LEU A 149 1.50 -2.79 -5.40
CA LEU A 149 2.88 -3.13 -5.72
C LEU A 149 3.54 -3.75 -4.49
N ALA A 150 4.25 -4.86 -4.67
CA ALA A 150 5.15 -5.37 -3.65
C ALA A 150 6.61 -5.06 -4.02
N VAL A 151 7.40 -4.64 -3.03
CA VAL A 151 8.86 -4.60 -3.12
C VAL A 151 9.47 -5.48 -2.03
N ASN A 152 10.67 -5.99 -2.24
CA ASN A 152 11.30 -6.93 -1.33
C ASN A 152 12.41 -6.27 -0.52
N GLY A 153 12.13 -6.01 0.77
CA GLY A 153 13.15 -5.72 1.76
C GLY A 153 13.79 -4.35 1.63
N LEU A 154 12.97 -3.29 1.50
CA LEU A 154 13.45 -1.91 1.42
C LEU A 154 14.40 -1.55 2.57
N GLU A 155 14.03 -1.83 3.82
CA GLU A 155 14.85 -1.55 5.00
C GLU A 155 16.20 -2.30 4.94
N ALA A 156 16.16 -3.60 4.58
CA ALA A 156 17.35 -4.43 4.45
C ALA A 156 18.25 -4.00 3.26
N SER A 157 17.74 -3.21 2.32
CA SER A 157 18.51 -2.69 1.19
C SER A 157 19.33 -1.45 1.56
N LEU A 158 19.02 -0.72 2.63
CA LEU A 158 19.61 0.60 2.88
C LEU A 158 21.14 0.58 3.05
N GLY A 159 21.71 -0.56 3.47
CA GLY A 159 23.15 -0.78 3.59
C GLY A 159 23.83 -1.47 2.41
N ASP A 160 23.10 -1.83 1.34
CA ASP A 160 23.58 -2.66 0.24
C ASP A 160 23.16 -2.07 -1.12
N GLU A 161 24.13 -1.61 -1.90
CA GLU A 161 23.88 -0.92 -3.18
C GLU A 161 23.25 -1.81 -4.25
N ASP A 162 23.56 -3.12 -4.28
CA ASP A 162 22.96 -4.02 -5.25
C ASP A 162 21.50 -4.29 -4.90
N ARG A 163 21.19 -4.47 -3.61
CA ARG A 163 19.81 -4.57 -3.13
C ARG A 163 19.01 -3.28 -3.38
N LYS A 164 19.61 -2.10 -3.21
CA LYS A 164 18.93 -0.83 -3.53
C LYS A 164 18.54 -0.76 -5.00
N ARG A 165 19.42 -1.21 -5.90
CA ARG A 165 19.14 -1.23 -7.34
C ARG A 165 18.00 -2.19 -7.65
N GLU A 166 17.97 -3.36 -7.02
CA GLU A 166 16.88 -4.33 -7.16
C GLU A 166 15.55 -3.75 -6.69
N VAL A 167 15.51 -3.20 -5.47
CA VAL A 167 14.31 -2.54 -4.92
C VAL A 167 13.87 -1.37 -5.81
N TRP A 168 14.81 -0.59 -6.33
CA TRP A 168 14.50 0.49 -7.28
C TRP A 168 13.91 -0.02 -8.59
N GLN A 169 14.38 -1.15 -9.13
CA GLN A 169 13.76 -1.78 -10.30
C GLN A 169 12.32 -2.22 -9.99
N GLN A 170 12.05 -2.71 -8.78
CA GLN A 170 10.70 -3.09 -8.37
C GLN A 170 9.78 -1.87 -8.23
N PHE A 171 10.25 -0.76 -7.65
CA PHE A 171 9.49 0.50 -7.62
C PHE A 171 9.13 1.01 -9.02
N ARG A 172 10.05 0.90 -9.98
CA ARG A 172 9.78 1.24 -11.40
C ARG A 172 8.68 0.40 -12.04
N GLY A 173 8.26 -0.69 -11.40
CA GLY A 173 7.02 -1.40 -11.72
C GLY A 173 5.82 -0.48 -11.87
N LEU A 174 5.69 0.56 -11.03
CA LEU A 174 4.57 1.52 -11.07
C LEU A 174 4.49 2.34 -12.36
N ALA A 175 5.58 2.42 -13.15
CA ALA A 175 5.54 3.10 -14.46
C ALA A 175 4.90 2.22 -15.55
N ARG A 176 4.63 0.94 -15.27
CA ARG A 176 3.98 0.00 -16.17
C ARG A 176 2.48 -0.09 -15.87
N PRO A 177 1.63 -0.42 -16.87
CA PRO A 177 0.23 -0.73 -16.61
C PRO A 177 0.09 -1.89 -15.63
N ALA A 178 -0.87 -1.78 -14.70
CA ALA A 178 -1.16 -2.83 -13.73
C ALA A 178 -1.94 -4.00 -14.34
N ASP A 179 -1.52 -5.22 -13.99
CA ASP A 179 -2.20 -6.44 -14.41
C ASP A 179 -3.50 -6.66 -13.63
N HIS A 180 -4.51 -7.22 -14.28
CA HIS A 180 -5.78 -7.53 -13.63
C HIS A 180 -5.87 -9.03 -13.31
N PRO A 181 -6.17 -9.44 -12.07
CA PRO A 181 -6.26 -10.84 -11.70
C PRO A 181 -7.35 -11.53 -12.52
N GLY A 182 -6.99 -12.61 -13.21
CA GLY A 182 -7.89 -13.36 -14.11
C GLY A 182 -7.98 -12.81 -15.53
N SER A 183 -7.29 -11.73 -15.86
CA SER A 183 -7.12 -11.33 -17.26
C SER A 183 -6.06 -12.23 -17.92
N THR A 184 -6.49 -13.23 -18.68
CA THR A 184 -5.62 -13.84 -19.69
C THR A 184 -5.29 -12.76 -20.71
N GLN A 185 -4.18 -12.05 -20.53
CA GLN A 185 -3.52 -11.34 -21.62
C GLN A 185 -2.94 -12.39 -22.60
N GLY A 186 -3.82 -13.02 -23.36
CA GLY A 186 -3.49 -14.01 -24.36
C GLY A 186 -4.49 -13.90 -25.49
N THR A 187 -4.03 -13.42 -26.65
CA THR A 187 -4.73 -13.41 -27.94
C THR A 187 -5.94 -12.47 -28.10
N ARG A 188 -5.73 -11.15 -28.03
CA ARG A 188 -6.40 -10.27 -29.02
C ARG A 188 -5.50 -10.14 -30.24
N ARG A 189 -5.45 -11.18 -31.08
CA ARG A 189 -5.10 -10.97 -32.49
C ARG A 189 -6.14 -9.99 -33.02
N ARG A 190 -5.70 -8.86 -33.58
CA ARG A 190 -6.55 -8.07 -34.47
C ARG A 190 -7.15 -9.05 -35.50
N PRO A 191 -8.46 -9.06 -35.74
CA PRO A 191 -8.95 -9.70 -36.96
C PRO A 191 -8.26 -8.98 -38.11
N ASP A 192 -7.52 -9.73 -38.93
CA ASP A 192 -6.98 -9.22 -40.18
C ASP A 192 -8.17 -8.70 -40.98
N GLY A 193 -8.24 -7.37 -41.11
CA GLY A 193 -9.21 -6.74 -41.98
C GLY A 193 -8.88 -7.14 -43.41
N SER A 194 -9.60 -8.12 -43.95
CA SER A 194 -9.66 -8.38 -45.38
C SER A 194 -10.95 -9.13 -45.75
N SER A 195 -11.67 -8.48 -46.67
CA SER A 195 -12.80 -8.90 -47.49
C SER A 195 -14.12 -9.31 -46.82
N LEU A 196 -15.06 -8.36 -46.82
CA LEU A 196 -16.40 -8.61 -47.36
C LEU A 196 -16.75 -7.49 -48.34
N PHE A 197 -16.28 -7.66 -49.58
CA PHE A 197 -17.04 -7.33 -50.78
C PHE A 197 -17.40 -8.66 -51.43
#